data_AF-A0A9D5PPV5-F1
#
_entry.id   AF-A0A9D5PPV5-F1
#
_cell.length_a   1.000
_cell.length_b   1.000
_cell.length_c   1.000
_cell.angle_alpha   90.00
_cell.angle_beta   90.00
_cell.angle_gamma   90.00
#
_symmetry.space_group_name_H-M   'P 1'
#
loop_
_entity.id
_entity.type
_entity.pdbx_description
1 polymer ?
#
loop_
_entity_poly.entity_id
_entity_poly.type
_entity_poly.pdbx_seq_one_letter_code
_entity_poly.pdbx_strand_id
1 'polypeptide(L)'
;MKFLQKKWPFWVNAMLLMFMVLLGLYLFNDTLGISKVFQALFGYAETAVRQQEVPEIEWSWQIGLLAGVLLGAAGGALIHGSWKFAGALEGAKNFAGKTFKTAFTGIISGFLVMLGAIVSGETFYGQFAGAIELSAGAWFFLATALISGGITALFIERSGASGSAGEKKAKEADK
;
A
#
# COMPACT_ATOMS: atom_id res chain seq x y z
N MET A 1 -29.59 -6.21 -0.39
CA MET A 1 -28.26 -5.67 0.00
C MET A 1 -27.23 -6.70 0.50
N LYS A 2 -27.46 -8.03 0.37
CA LYS A 2 -26.47 -9.07 0.79
C LYS A 2 -25.32 -9.31 -0.19
N PHE A 3 -25.43 -8.83 -1.44
CA PHE A 3 -24.43 -9.04 -2.49
C PHE A 3 -23.18 -8.15 -2.33
N LEU A 4 -23.37 -6.92 -1.87
CA LEU A 4 -22.29 -5.95 -1.63
C LEU A 4 -21.47 -6.30 -0.36
N GLN A 5 -22.07 -7.01 0.59
CA GLN A 5 -21.44 -7.41 1.86
C GLN A 5 -20.68 -8.74 1.79
N LYS A 6 -20.77 -9.47 0.67
CA LYS A 6 -20.10 -10.77 0.52
C LYS A 6 -18.69 -10.55 -0.01
N LYS A 7 -17.68 -11.24 0.54
CA LYS A 7 -16.33 -11.25 -0.05
C LYS A 7 -16.43 -11.75 -1.49
N TRP A 8 -16.03 -10.92 -2.44
CA TRP A 8 -16.04 -11.29 -3.84
C TRP A 8 -14.94 -12.31 -4.12
N PRO A 9 -15.21 -13.32 -4.97
CA PRO A 9 -14.18 -14.28 -5.37
C PRO A 9 -13.07 -13.56 -6.12
N PHE A 10 -11.85 -14.12 -6.05
CA PHE A 10 -10.65 -13.45 -6.56
C PHE A 10 -10.77 -13.04 -8.03
N TRP A 11 -11.47 -13.84 -8.87
CA TRP A 11 -11.64 -13.54 -10.29
C TRP A 11 -12.45 -12.27 -10.54
N VAL A 12 -13.47 -11.97 -9.71
CA VAL A 12 -14.27 -10.74 -9.86
C VAL A 12 -13.41 -9.54 -9.52
N ASN A 13 -12.64 -9.61 -8.42
CA ASN A 13 -11.72 -8.55 -8.04
C ASN A 13 -10.64 -8.33 -9.10
N ALA A 14 -10.09 -9.41 -9.66
CA ALA A 14 -9.09 -9.34 -10.73
C ALA A 14 -9.66 -8.71 -12.01
N MET A 15 -10.88 -9.10 -12.43
CA MET A 15 -11.53 -8.50 -13.60
C MET A 15 -11.84 -7.03 -13.39
N LEU A 16 -12.27 -6.61 -12.20
CA LEU A 16 -12.53 -5.21 -11.90
C LEU A 16 -11.27 -4.37 -11.87
N LEU A 17 -10.19 -4.91 -11.29
CA LEU A 17 -8.86 -4.28 -11.33
C LEU A 17 -8.38 -4.10 -12.77
N MET A 18 -8.50 -5.15 -13.59
CA MET A 18 -8.14 -5.10 -15.00
C MET A 18 -8.99 -4.09 -15.77
N PHE A 19 -10.30 -4.07 -15.53
CA PHE A 19 -11.21 -3.09 -16.13
C PHE A 19 -10.84 -1.66 -15.72
N MET A 20 -10.49 -1.43 -14.45
CA MET A 20 -9.99 -0.12 -13.99
C MET A 20 -8.72 0.30 -14.71
N VAL A 21 -7.74 -0.60 -14.87
CA VAL A 21 -6.49 -0.31 -15.58
C VAL A 21 -6.76 0.03 -17.04
N LEU A 22 -7.58 -0.76 -17.73
CA LEU A 22 -7.94 -0.51 -19.12
C LEU A 22 -8.73 0.79 -19.29
N LEU A 23 -9.66 1.08 -18.37
CA LEU A 23 -10.43 2.33 -18.37
C LEU A 23 -9.52 3.54 -18.12
N GLY A 24 -8.56 3.42 -17.20
CA GLY A 24 -7.55 4.44 -16.94
C GLY A 24 -6.69 4.73 -18.16
N LEU A 25 -6.17 3.68 -18.79
CA LEU A 25 -5.41 3.77 -20.04
C LEU A 25 -6.25 4.39 -21.17
N TYR A 26 -7.50 3.97 -21.32
CA TYR A 26 -8.39 4.49 -22.37
C TYR A 26 -8.73 5.97 -22.17
N LEU A 27 -9.00 6.41 -20.94
CA LEU A 27 -9.42 7.78 -20.66
C LEU A 27 -8.26 8.78 -20.60
N PHE A 28 -7.10 8.36 -20.11
CA PHE A 28 -5.98 9.27 -19.80
C PHE A 28 -4.73 9.01 -20.65
N ASN A 29 -4.72 7.95 -21.46
CA ASN A 29 -3.60 7.55 -22.32
C ASN A 29 -2.27 7.45 -21.57
N ASP A 30 -2.33 7.12 -20.28
CA ASP A 30 -1.20 7.03 -19.36
C ASP A 30 -1.47 5.89 -18.37
N THR A 31 -0.39 5.25 -17.93
CA THR A 31 -0.49 4.14 -16.98
C THR A 31 -1.03 4.65 -15.64
N LEU A 32 -1.77 3.81 -14.92
CA LEU A 32 -2.24 4.11 -13.57
C LEU A 32 -1.09 4.05 -12.54
N GLY A 33 -0.06 4.86 -12.76
CA GLY A 33 1.08 5.02 -11.85
C GLY A 33 0.81 6.09 -10.80
N ILE A 34 1.19 5.81 -9.55
CA ILE A 34 1.09 6.77 -8.44
C ILE A 34 2.43 7.51 -8.25
N SER A 35 3.53 7.07 -8.89
CA SER A 35 4.85 7.71 -8.75
C SER A 35 4.82 9.21 -9.10
N LYS A 36 4.16 9.58 -10.20
CA LYS A 36 4.00 10.98 -10.64
C LYS A 36 3.24 11.83 -9.61
N VAL A 37 2.25 11.26 -8.91
CA VAL A 37 1.52 11.93 -7.82
C VAL A 37 2.42 12.22 -6.65
N PHE A 38 3.24 11.25 -6.24
CA PHE A 38 4.18 11.46 -5.14
C PHE A 38 5.21 12.52 -5.52
N GLN A 39 5.76 12.49 -6.73
CA GLN A 39 6.68 13.52 -7.21
C GLN A 39 6.05 14.92 -7.20
N ALA A 40 4.80 15.05 -7.67
CA ALA A 40 4.07 16.32 -7.64
C ALA A 40 3.83 16.82 -6.21
N LEU A 41 3.47 15.93 -5.27
CA LEU A 41 3.28 16.28 -3.86
C LEU A 41 4.60 16.66 -3.17
N PHE A 42 5.71 16.00 -3.51
CA PHE A 42 7.03 16.39 -3.01
C PHE A 42 7.48 17.73 -3.57
N GLY A 43 7.30 17.97 -4.88
CA GLY A 43 7.59 19.26 -5.50
C GLY A 43 6.77 20.39 -4.89
N TYR A 44 5.49 20.14 -4.61
CA TYR A 44 4.63 21.07 -3.88
C TYR A 44 5.16 21.35 -2.46
N ALA A 45 5.48 20.31 -1.69
CA ALA A 45 6.00 20.47 -0.33
C ALA A 45 7.34 21.21 -0.31
N GLU A 46 8.25 20.91 -1.24
CA GLU A 46 9.53 21.60 -1.39
C GLU A 46 9.32 23.08 -1.74
N THR A 47 8.41 23.37 -2.67
CA THR A 47 8.11 24.74 -3.10
C THR A 47 7.48 25.54 -1.96
N ALA A 48 6.55 24.93 -1.21
CA ALA A 48 5.90 25.54 -0.05
C ALA A 48 6.91 25.90 1.06
N VAL A 49 7.86 25.01 1.32
CA VAL A 49 8.93 25.24 2.31
C VAL A 49 9.91 26.31 1.83
N ARG A 50 10.28 26.31 0.56
CA ARG A 50 11.23 27.29 -0.01
C ARG A 50 10.65 28.69 -0.11
N GLN A 51 9.39 28.81 -0.52
CA GLN A 51 8.73 30.09 -0.79
C GLN A 51 8.01 30.66 0.43
N GLN A 52 7.84 29.88 1.52
CA GLN A 52 7.01 30.24 2.68
C GLN A 52 5.56 30.65 2.33
N GLU A 53 5.13 30.31 1.12
CA GLU A 53 3.80 30.56 0.61
C GLU A 53 3.14 29.22 0.29
N VAL A 54 1.81 29.20 0.23
CA VAL A 54 1.07 28.04 -0.23
C VAL A 54 1.09 28.08 -1.76
N PRO A 55 1.88 27.21 -2.43
CA PRO A 55 1.91 27.19 -3.89
C PRO A 55 0.56 26.76 -4.43
N GLU A 56 0.27 27.04 -5.70
CA GLU A 56 -0.86 26.36 -6.34
C GLU A 56 -0.51 24.88 -6.60
N ILE A 57 -1.38 23.96 -6.19
CA ILE A 57 -1.28 22.55 -6.56
C ILE A 57 -1.74 22.41 -8.00
N GLU A 58 -0.89 21.89 -8.87
CA GLU A 58 -1.30 21.38 -10.17
C GLU A 58 -2.17 20.13 -9.96
N TRP A 59 -3.48 20.30 -10.06
CA TRP A 59 -4.45 19.22 -9.93
C TRP A 59 -4.36 18.26 -11.11
N SER A 60 -3.59 17.19 -10.96
CA SER A 60 -3.57 16.09 -11.93
C SER A 60 -4.72 15.11 -11.68
N TRP A 61 -5.17 14.45 -12.74
CA TRP A 61 -6.19 13.40 -12.64
C TRP A 61 -5.74 12.23 -11.73
N GLN A 62 -4.43 12.02 -11.60
CA GLN A 62 -3.83 10.99 -10.74
C GLN A 62 -4.00 11.32 -9.25
N ILE A 63 -3.96 12.61 -8.87
CA ILE A 63 -4.32 13.07 -7.51
C ILE A 63 -5.80 12.77 -7.23
N GLY A 64 -6.67 13.04 -8.21
CA GLY A 64 -8.09 12.69 -8.14
C GLY A 64 -8.32 11.18 -7.98
N LEU A 65 -7.53 10.35 -8.68
CA LEU A 65 -7.58 8.89 -8.54
C LEU A 65 -7.12 8.44 -7.15
N LEU A 66 -6.04 9.01 -6.61
CA LEU A 66 -5.57 8.72 -5.26
C LEU A 66 -6.66 9.04 -4.22
N ALA A 67 -7.27 10.23 -4.33
CA ALA A 67 -8.37 10.64 -3.47
C ALA A 67 -9.59 9.69 -3.61
N GLY A 68 -9.93 9.31 -4.84
CA GLY A 68 -11.00 8.35 -5.14
C GLY A 68 -10.76 6.97 -4.54
N VAL A 69 -9.52 6.46 -4.60
CA VAL A 69 -9.13 5.19 -3.97
C VAL A 69 -9.24 5.27 -2.45
N LEU A 70 -8.78 6.36 -1.84
CA LEU A 70 -8.89 6.57 -0.39
C LEU A 70 -10.35 6.64 0.07
N LEU A 71 -11.17 7.46 -0.60
CA LEU A 71 -12.59 7.60 -0.29
C LEU A 71 -13.36 6.31 -0.57
N GLY A 72 -13.05 5.60 -1.66
CA GLY A 72 -13.65 4.33 -2.02
C GLY A 72 -13.32 3.22 -1.03
N ALA A 73 -12.05 3.12 -0.60
CA ALA A 73 -11.62 2.17 0.41
C ALA A 73 -12.26 2.46 1.77
N ALA A 74 -12.31 3.74 2.18
CA ALA A 74 -12.99 4.16 3.40
C ALA A 74 -14.49 3.87 3.35
N GLY A 75 -15.17 4.26 2.27
CA GLY A 75 -16.59 3.99 2.07
C GLY A 75 -16.91 2.49 2.05
N GLY A 76 -16.10 1.70 1.34
CA GLY A 76 -16.24 0.24 1.31
C GLY A 76 -16.08 -0.40 2.69
N ALA A 77 -15.07 0.02 3.45
CA ALA A 77 -14.83 -0.48 4.80
C ALA A 77 -15.92 -0.05 5.82
N LEU A 78 -16.50 1.14 5.64
CA LEU A 78 -17.65 1.60 6.44
C LEU A 78 -18.92 0.79 6.12
N ILE A 79 -19.23 0.57 4.83
CA ILE A 79 -20.40 -0.20 4.39
C ILE A 79 -20.32 -1.67 4.83
N HIS A 80 -19.11 -2.25 4.87
CA HIS A 80 -18.87 -3.60 5.38
C HIS A 80 -18.81 -3.69 6.91
N GLY A 81 -18.80 -2.56 7.63
CA GLY A 81 -18.57 -2.55 9.08
C GLY A 81 -17.20 -3.09 9.49
N SER A 82 -16.25 -3.16 8.55
CA SER A 82 -14.88 -3.65 8.78
C SER A 82 -13.91 -2.53 9.18
N TRP A 83 -14.38 -1.28 9.23
CA TRP A 83 -13.57 -0.16 9.67
C TRP A 83 -13.15 -0.34 11.13
N LYS A 84 -11.85 -0.52 11.35
CA LYS A 84 -11.25 -0.63 12.69
C LYS A 84 -9.99 0.21 12.73
N PHE A 85 -9.89 1.09 13.73
CA PHE A 85 -8.64 1.73 14.08
C PHE A 85 -7.74 0.70 14.76
N ALA A 86 -6.89 0.02 13.98
CA ALA A 86 -5.91 -0.92 14.49
C ALA A 86 -4.56 -0.20 14.65
N GLY A 87 -4.12 -0.02 15.89
CA GLY A 87 -2.71 0.28 16.17
C GLY A 87 -1.89 -0.97 15.85
N ALA A 88 -1.19 -0.94 14.71
CA ALA A 88 -0.39 -2.06 14.26
C ALA A 88 0.83 -2.21 15.17
N LEU A 89 0.72 -3.07 16.20
CA LEU A 89 1.78 -3.92 16.76
C LEU A 89 1.33 -4.51 18.12
N GLU A 90 1.23 -5.84 18.17
CA GLU A 90 0.85 -6.64 19.36
C GLU A 90 1.91 -6.69 20.47
N GLY A 91 2.98 -5.89 20.40
CA GLY A 91 4.14 -6.00 21.32
C GLY A 91 4.31 -4.88 22.37
N ALA A 92 3.51 -3.81 22.34
CA ALA A 92 3.67 -2.70 23.31
C ALA A 92 2.56 -2.72 24.37
N LYS A 93 2.96 -2.69 25.66
CA LYS A 93 2.02 -2.72 26.80
C LYS A 93 1.17 -1.44 26.93
N ASN A 94 1.62 -0.31 26.40
CA ASN A 94 0.96 0.99 26.52
C ASN A 94 0.48 1.55 25.17
N PHE A 95 -0.68 2.22 25.16
CA PHE A 95 -1.28 2.86 23.98
C PHE A 95 -0.32 3.84 23.28
N ALA A 96 0.37 4.70 24.04
CA ALA A 96 1.36 5.63 23.49
C ALA A 96 2.55 4.90 22.81
N GLY A 97 3.01 3.78 23.38
CA GLY A 97 4.07 2.96 22.79
C GLY A 97 3.61 2.25 21.50
N LYS A 98 2.35 1.81 21.44
CA LYS A 98 1.75 1.28 20.20
C LYS A 98 1.69 2.36 19.14
N THR A 99 1.14 3.53 19.44
CA THR A 99 1.01 4.64 18.49
C THR A 99 2.37 5.10 17.97
N PHE A 100 3.37 5.27 18.83
CA PHE A 100 4.71 5.67 18.42
C PHE A 100 5.36 4.61 17.51
N LYS A 101 5.28 3.33 17.89
CA LYS A 101 5.87 2.24 17.09
C LYS A 101 5.17 2.09 15.74
N THR A 102 3.84 2.20 15.70
CA THR A 102 3.05 2.21 14.47
C THR A 102 3.42 3.40 13.59
N ALA A 103 3.53 4.60 14.15
CA ALA A 103 3.92 5.79 13.40
C ALA A 103 5.33 5.65 12.82
N PHE A 104 6.30 5.21 13.64
CA PHE A 104 7.69 5.02 13.21
C PHE A 104 7.82 3.92 12.14
N THR A 105 7.10 2.81 12.31
CA THR A 105 7.06 1.72 11.32
C THR A 105 6.38 2.19 10.03
N GLY A 106 5.32 2.99 10.13
CA GLY A 106 4.66 3.62 8.99
C GLY A 106 5.58 4.55 8.21
N ILE A 107 6.37 5.38 8.91
CA ILE A 107 7.35 6.27 8.28
C ILE A 107 8.45 5.47 7.58
N ILE A 108 9.06 4.50 8.26
CA ILE A 108 10.14 3.68 7.68
C ILE A 108 9.63 2.86 6.50
N SER A 109 8.47 2.22 6.63
CA SER A 109 7.89 1.44 5.53
C SER A 109 7.51 2.33 4.34
N GLY A 110 6.91 3.50 4.58
CA GLY A 110 6.61 4.47 3.54
C GLY A 110 7.88 4.94 2.81
N PHE A 111 8.94 5.23 3.55
CA PHE A 111 10.24 5.61 2.99
C PHE A 111 10.84 4.48 2.13
N LEU A 112 10.82 3.23 2.61
CA LEU A 112 11.30 2.07 1.85
C LEU A 112 10.48 1.84 0.57
N VAL A 113 9.16 1.98 0.63
CA VAL A 113 8.28 1.86 -0.54
C VAL A 113 8.58 2.95 -1.56
N MET A 114 8.80 4.19 -1.09
CA MET A 114 9.12 5.32 -1.94
C MET A 114 10.51 5.18 -2.59
N LEU A 115 11.53 4.76 -1.83
CA LEU A 115 12.84 4.42 -2.39
C LEU A 115 12.71 3.32 -3.45
N GLY A 116 11.93 2.27 -3.18
CA GLY A 116 11.67 1.21 -4.13
C GLY A 116 11.00 1.73 -5.41
N ALA A 117 10.02 2.63 -5.29
CA ALA A 117 9.33 3.24 -6.42
C ALA A 117 10.27 4.13 -7.25
N ILE A 118 11.19 4.87 -6.62
CA ILE A 118 12.19 5.68 -7.33
C ILE A 118 13.17 4.78 -8.09
N VAL A 119 13.67 3.71 -7.46
CA VAL A 119 14.64 2.79 -8.08
C VAL A 119 14.00 2.00 -9.22
N SER A 120 12.74 1.58 -9.07
CA SER A 120 12.01 0.83 -10.10
C SER A 120 11.32 1.72 -11.14
N GLY A 121 11.39 3.04 -10.96
CA GLY A 121 10.75 4.04 -11.82
C GLY A 121 9.23 4.18 -11.61
N GLU A 122 8.56 3.20 -10.99
CA GLU A 122 7.11 3.24 -10.79
C GLU A 122 6.66 2.41 -9.58
N THR A 123 5.44 2.68 -9.09
CA THR A 123 4.80 1.89 -8.02
C THR A 123 4.29 0.53 -8.52
N PHE A 124 4.03 -0.40 -7.59
CA PHE A 124 3.54 -1.75 -7.92
C PHE A 124 2.32 -1.76 -8.84
N TYR A 125 1.40 -0.80 -8.66
CA TYR A 125 0.20 -0.70 -9.48
C TYR A 125 0.49 -0.24 -10.91
N GLY A 126 1.41 0.71 -11.11
CA GLY A 126 1.85 1.13 -12.45
C GLY A 126 2.68 0.05 -13.16
N GLN A 127 3.49 -0.71 -12.43
CA GLN A 127 4.19 -1.88 -12.99
C GLN A 127 3.20 -3.00 -13.38
N PHE A 128 2.12 -3.20 -12.62
CA PHE A 128 1.06 -4.11 -13.00
C PHE A 128 0.35 -3.66 -14.29
N ALA A 129 0.09 -2.36 -14.44
CA ALA A 129 -0.46 -1.80 -15.68
C ALA A 129 0.50 -1.99 -16.87
N GLY A 130 1.79 -1.71 -16.69
CA GLY A 130 2.80 -1.94 -17.73
C GLY A 130 2.97 -3.41 -18.12
N ALA A 131 2.72 -4.35 -17.20
CA ALA A 131 2.74 -5.78 -17.51
C ALA A 131 1.60 -6.21 -18.43
N ILE A 132 0.42 -5.57 -18.30
CA ILE A 132 -0.74 -5.78 -19.19
C ILE A 132 -0.42 -5.27 -20.61
N GLU A 133 0.37 -4.21 -20.71
CA GLU A 133 0.90 -3.69 -21.99
C GLU A 133 2.06 -4.52 -22.55
N LEU A 134 2.39 -5.67 -21.94
CA LEU A 134 3.50 -6.56 -22.32
C LEU A 134 4.89 -5.93 -22.20
N SER A 135 5.07 -4.92 -21.33
CA SER A 135 6.38 -4.35 -21.05
C SER A 135 7.29 -5.36 -20.35
N ALA A 136 8.42 -5.70 -20.97
CA ALA A 136 9.39 -6.65 -20.43
C ALA A 136 9.91 -6.21 -19.04
N GLY A 137 10.16 -4.91 -18.85
CA GLY A 137 10.64 -4.37 -17.57
C GLY A 137 9.63 -4.58 -16.43
N ALA A 138 8.34 -4.44 -16.72
CA ALA A 138 7.28 -4.67 -15.75
C ALA A 138 7.17 -6.13 -15.31
N TRP A 139 7.38 -7.08 -16.24
CA TRP A 139 7.41 -8.51 -15.91
C TRP A 139 8.61 -8.88 -15.03
N PHE A 140 9.80 -8.34 -15.31
CA PHE A 140 10.97 -8.54 -14.45
C PHE A 140 10.76 -7.95 -13.05
N PHE A 141 10.13 -6.77 -12.96
CA PHE A 141 9.76 -6.17 -11.69
C PHE A 141 8.80 -7.07 -10.90
N LEU A 142 7.72 -7.54 -11.52
CA LEU A 142 6.73 -8.40 -10.86
C LEU A 142 7.33 -9.73 -10.38
N ALA A 143 8.20 -10.35 -11.17
CA ALA A 143 8.90 -11.57 -10.77
C ALA A 143 9.80 -11.33 -9.55
N THR A 144 10.56 -10.22 -9.55
CA THR A 144 11.44 -9.84 -8.44
C THR A 144 10.65 -9.49 -7.18
N ALA A 145 9.53 -8.77 -7.33
CA ALA A 145 8.61 -8.45 -6.24
C ALA A 145 7.98 -9.71 -5.62
N LEU A 146 7.67 -10.72 -6.43
CA LEU A 146 7.13 -11.98 -5.96
C LEU A 146 8.17 -12.79 -5.16
N ILE A 147 9.41 -12.83 -5.64
CA ILE A 147 10.52 -13.49 -4.93
C ILE A 147 10.81 -12.77 -3.61
N SER A 148 10.96 -11.44 -3.63
CA SER A 148 11.28 -10.66 -2.42
C SER A 148 10.13 -10.70 -1.41
N GLY A 149 8.87 -10.64 -1.88
CA GLY A 149 7.68 -10.83 -1.06
C GLY A 149 7.62 -12.21 -0.42
N GLY A 150 7.93 -13.27 -1.17
CA GLY A 150 8.01 -14.64 -0.67
C GLY A 150 9.08 -14.81 0.41
N ILE A 151 10.29 -14.29 0.18
CA ILE A 151 11.37 -14.31 1.18
C ILE A 151 10.96 -13.54 2.44
N THR A 152 10.38 -12.36 2.29
CA THR A 152 9.92 -11.52 3.42
C THR A 152 8.84 -12.24 4.23
N ALA A 153 7.88 -12.89 3.57
CA ALA A 153 6.85 -13.68 4.22
C ALA A 153 7.45 -14.83 5.05
N LEU A 154 8.44 -15.56 4.51
CA LEU A 154 9.14 -16.62 5.22
C LEU A 154 9.90 -16.10 6.47
N PHE A 155 10.52 -14.92 6.38
CA PHE A 155 11.17 -14.29 7.54
C PHE A 155 10.15 -13.85 8.61
N ILE A 156 8.99 -13.33 8.20
CA ILE A 156 7.92 -12.95 9.12
C ILE A 156 7.35 -14.19 9.82
N GLU A 157 7.07 -15.26 9.08
CA GLU A 157 6.57 -16.51 9.65
C GLU A 157 7.57 -17.12 10.65
N ARG A 158 8.87 -17.08 10.32
CA ARG A 158 9.95 -17.57 11.18
C ARG A 158 10.15 -16.72 12.44
N SER A 159 9.90 -15.42 12.38
CA SER A 159 9.96 -14.52 13.54
C SER A 159 8.70 -14.56 14.43
N GLY A 160 7.54 -14.92 13.87
CA GLY A 160 6.34 -15.26 14.64
C GLY A 160 6.45 -16.62 15.36
N ALA A 161 7.11 -17.59 14.74
CA ALA A 161 7.35 -18.91 15.33
C ALA A 161 8.30 -18.85 16.56
N SER A 162 9.28 -17.95 16.58
CA SER A 162 10.18 -17.79 17.73
C SER A 162 9.53 -17.09 18.93
N GLY A 163 8.52 -16.22 18.71
CA GLY A 163 7.76 -15.57 19.79
C GLY A 163 6.78 -16.52 20.51
N SER A 164 6.09 -17.37 19.76
CA SER A 164 5.10 -18.32 20.31
C SER A 164 5.71 -19.52 21.04
N ALA A 165 6.94 -19.93 20.67
CA ALA A 165 7.68 -20.99 21.37
C ALA A 165 8.20 -20.55 22.75
N GLY A 166 8.55 -19.26 22.90
CA GLY A 166 8.98 -18.68 24.18
C GLY A 166 7.84 -18.57 25.19
N GLU A 167 6.65 -18.15 24.75
CA GLU A 167 5.47 -18.02 25.62
C GLU A 167 4.92 -19.39 26.10
N LYS A 168 5.01 -20.44 25.28
CA LYS A 168 4.62 -21.79 25.71
C LYS A 168 5.57 -22.36 26.77
N LYS A 169 6.89 -22.20 26.60
CA LYS A 169 7.87 -22.67 27.60
C LYS A 169 7.80 -21.87 28.90
N ALA A 170 7.50 -20.58 28.85
CA ALA A 170 7.31 -19.76 30.05
C ALA A 170 6.06 -20.17 30.86
N LYS A 171 4.98 -20.60 30.19
CA LYS A 171 3.76 -21.09 30.87
C LYS A 171 3.87 -22.52 31.42
N GLU A 172 4.79 -23.33 30.91
CA GLU A 172 5.06 -24.69 31.45
C GLU A 172 6.06 -24.68 32.61
N ALA A 173 6.90 -23.65 32.74
CA ALA A 173 7.84 -23.52 33.86
C ALA A 173 7.23 -22.90 35.13
N ASP A 174 5.97 -22.42 35.05
CA ASP A 174 5.23 -21.77 36.14
C ASP A 174 4.04 -22.64 36.63
N LYS A 175 4.10 -23.95 36.34
CA LYS A 175 3.20 -25.00 36.86
C LYS A 175 4.02 -26.03 37.61
#